data_AF-A0A945G465-F1
#
_entry.id   AF-A0A945G465-F1
#
_cell.length_a   1.000
_cell.length_b   1.000
_cell.length_c   1.000
_cell.angle_alpha   90.00
_cell.angle_beta   90.00
_cell.angle_gamma   90.00
#
_symmetry.space_group_name_H-M   'P 1'
#
loop_
_entity.id
_entity.type
_entity.pdbx_description
1 polymer ?
#
loop_
_entity_poly.entity_id
_entity_poly.type
_entity_poly.pdbx_seq_one_letter_code
_entity_poly.pdbx_strand_id
1 'polypeptide(L)'
;MEELYDLAEFLNANPEAGKHWPGNQFVEPLREVWADGVIDNHELALMERLIVETRREWRRRVAPMEKTEAPAGADLTSGFAASTDSGELARINGPDVRMEVPSASYPGSSHRVDLKASTCDCSDWKFRRNTLPEGHFSRCCEHILYAFEYLEVEDLSLMLRAFLKNTKPPDPEKNWILRDVGYGNILISDAPHGWSDIFARGRDGWGMFGCNFRQKRWKYGSEPEGAAAIIPLIKEEFPE
;
A
#
# COMPACT_ATOMS: atom_id res chain seq x y z
N MET A 1 10.35 14.82 -2.94
CA MET A 1 11.53 15.62 -3.32
C MET A 1 12.50 15.63 -2.16
N GLU A 2 12.11 16.15 -0.98
CA GLU A 2 12.92 16.06 0.26
C GLU A 2 13.41 14.62 0.55
N GLU A 3 12.52 13.62 0.51
CA GLU A 3 12.90 12.20 0.70
C GLU A 3 13.98 11.68 -0.28
N LEU A 4 14.02 12.19 -1.53
CA LEU A 4 15.05 11.80 -2.49
C LEU A 4 16.37 12.51 -2.22
N TYR A 5 16.31 13.78 -1.82
CA TYR A 5 17.49 14.51 -1.36
C TYR A 5 18.09 13.84 -0.13
N ASP A 6 17.28 13.49 0.86
CA ASP A 6 17.74 12.80 2.07
C ASP A 6 18.39 11.46 1.74
N LEU A 7 17.81 10.70 0.80
CA LEU A 7 18.39 9.43 0.35
C LEU A 7 19.73 9.63 -0.37
N ALA A 8 19.81 10.62 -1.27
CA ALA A 8 21.03 10.93 -1.98
C ALA A 8 22.13 11.42 -1.02
N GLU A 9 21.78 12.31 -0.08
CA GLU A 9 22.69 12.80 0.96
C GLU A 9 23.18 11.64 1.83
N PHE A 10 22.28 10.75 2.25
CA PHE A 10 22.64 9.56 3.03
C PHE A 10 23.63 8.66 2.28
N LEU A 11 23.39 8.36 1.00
CA LEU A 11 24.28 7.50 0.21
C LEU A 11 25.64 8.15 -0.07
N ASN A 12 25.67 9.47 -0.25
CA ASN A 12 26.91 10.24 -0.38
C ASN A 12 27.72 10.24 0.92
N ALA A 13 27.05 10.39 2.06
CA ALA A 13 27.67 10.33 3.38
C ALA A 13 28.12 8.91 3.79
N ASN A 14 27.50 7.88 3.20
CA ASN A 14 27.76 6.47 3.50
C ASN A 14 28.11 5.66 2.23
N PRO A 15 29.30 5.85 1.61
CA PRO A 15 29.64 5.21 0.34
C PRO A 15 29.55 3.68 0.35
N GLU A 16 29.83 3.04 1.48
CA GLU A 16 29.67 1.58 1.62
C GLU A 16 28.22 1.13 1.49
N ALA A 17 27.25 1.93 1.96
CA ALA A 17 25.83 1.63 1.77
C ALA A 17 25.45 1.63 0.28
N GLY A 18 26.06 2.50 -0.53
CA GLY A 18 25.87 2.53 -1.98
C GLY A 18 26.51 1.35 -2.74
N LYS A 19 27.46 0.63 -2.13
CA LYS A 19 28.10 -0.55 -2.76
C LYS A 19 27.31 -1.84 -2.55
N HIS A 20 26.51 -1.88 -1.50
CA HIS A 20 25.80 -3.08 -1.08
C HIS A 20 24.29 -2.90 -1.17
N TRP A 21 23.59 -4.02 -1.28
CA TRP A 21 22.14 -4.02 -1.28
C TRP A 21 21.62 -3.65 0.12
N PRO A 22 20.57 -2.81 0.27
CA PRO A 22 19.72 -2.28 -0.80
C PRO A 22 20.23 -0.98 -1.44
N GLY A 23 21.22 -0.30 -0.86
CA GLY A 23 21.64 1.04 -1.31
C GLY A 23 22.13 1.08 -2.76
N ASN A 24 22.80 0.02 -3.23
CA ASN A 24 23.26 -0.10 -4.61
C ASN A 24 22.14 -0.10 -5.65
N GLN A 25 20.89 -0.39 -5.28
CA GLN A 25 19.75 -0.32 -6.19
C GLN A 25 19.39 1.12 -6.56
N PHE A 26 19.72 2.09 -5.70
CA PHE A 26 19.33 3.48 -5.86
C PHE A 26 20.41 4.35 -6.49
N VAL A 27 21.68 3.92 -6.51
CA VAL A 27 22.80 4.76 -6.96
C VAL A 27 22.62 5.21 -8.41
N GLU A 28 22.41 4.30 -9.35
CA GLU A 28 22.28 4.68 -10.77
C GLU A 28 20.97 5.44 -11.04
N PRO A 29 19.79 5.01 -10.53
CA PRO A 29 18.57 5.79 -10.65
C PRO A 29 18.70 7.22 -10.10
N LEU A 30 19.31 7.40 -8.92
CA LEU A 30 19.56 8.75 -8.38
C LEU A 30 20.56 9.54 -9.23
N ARG A 31 21.50 8.90 -9.94
CA ARG A 31 22.39 9.64 -10.85
C ARG A 31 21.67 10.08 -12.11
N GLU A 32 20.80 9.23 -12.65
CA GLU A 32 19.96 9.56 -13.81
C GLU A 32 19.01 10.72 -13.47
N VAL A 33 18.34 10.67 -12.31
CA VAL A 33 17.39 11.69 -11.84
C VAL A 33 18.03 13.07 -11.60
N TRP A 34 19.35 13.13 -11.39
CA TRP A 34 20.07 14.39 -11.23
C TRP A 34 20.90 14.76 -12.48
N ALA A 35 20.86 13.97 -13.56
CA ALA A 35 21.74 14.14 -14.71
C ALA A 35 21.51 15.47 -15.44
N ASP A 36 20.27 15.94 -15.51
CA ASP A 36 19.88 17.21 -16.14
C ASP A 36 19.68 18.37 -15.13
N GLY A 37 19.86 18.09 -13.84
CA GLY A 37 19.68 19.03 -12.74
C GLY A 37 18.23 19.37 -12.40
N VAL A 38 17.24 18.69 -13.00
CA VAL A 38 15.81 18.95 -12.80
C VAL A 38 15.07 17.64 -12.54
N ILE A 39 14.70 17.42 -11.28
CA ILE A 39 13.91 16.23 -10.92
C ILE A 39 12.47 16.41 -11.40
N ASP A 40 12.05 15.58 -12.35
CA ASP A 40 10.71 15.60 -12.91
C ASP A 40 9.74 14.60 -12.25
N ASN A 41 8.48 14.65 -12.69
CA ASN A 41 7.40 13.81 -12.18
C ASN A 41 7.55 12.32 -12.54
N HIS A 42 8.10 12.01 -13.72
CA HIS A 42 8.33 10.65 -14.17
C HIS A 42 9.42 9.99 -13.32
N GLU A 43 10.49 10.72 -13.07
CA GLU A 43 11.60 10.33 -12.21
C GLU A 43 11.17 10.07 -10.76
N LEU A 44 10.34 10.95 -10.19
CA LEU A 44 9.78 10.75 -8.86
C LEU A 44 8.91 9.49 -8.78
N ALA A 45 8.09 9.22 -9.80
CA ALA A 45 7.24 8.03 -9.86
C ALA A 45 8.08 6.74 -10.01
N LEU A 46 9.16 6.78 -10.79
CA LEU A 46 10.11 5.68 -10.93
C LEU A 46 10.80 5.38 -9.59
N MET A 47 11.27 6.41 -8.89
CA MET A 47 11.90 6.25 -7.58
C MET A 47 10.94 5.69 -6.53
N GLU A 48 9.68 6.14 -6.51
CA GLU A 48 8.66 5.58 -5.60
C GLU A 48 8.45 4.08 -5.85
N ARG A 49 8.34 3.67 -7.12
CA ARG A 49 8.22 2.26 -7.49
C ARG A 49 9.42 1.44 -7.02
N LEU A 50 10.63 1.93 -7.25
CA LEU A 50 11.86 1.27 -6.84
C LEU A 50 11.96 1.12 -5.32
N ILE A 51 11.56 2.15 -4.56
CA ILE A 51 11.50 2.08 -3.09
C ILE A 51 10.52 1.00 -2.64
N VAL A 52 9.33 0.94 -3.23
CA VAL A 52 8.31 -0.08 -2.89
C VAL A 52 8.84 -1.48 -3.18
N GLU A 53 9.41 -1.71 -4.36
CA GLU A 53 9.98 -3.01 -4.76
C GLU A 53 11.15 -3.42 -3.86
N THR A 54 12.06 -2.50 -3.57
CA THR A 54 13.21 -2.74 -2.69
C THR A 54 12.76 -3.07 -1.27
N ARG A 55 11.73 -2.41 -0.75
CA ARG A 55 11.14 -2.73 0.57
C ARG A 55 10.51 -4.13 0.60
N ARG A 56 9.84 -4.55 -0.47
CA ARG A 56 9.30 -5.93 -0.57
C ARG A 56 10.43 -6.93 -0.52
N GLU A 57 11.43 -6.73 -1.38
CA GLU A 57 12.57 -7.63 -1.46
C GLU A 57 13.36 -7.66 -0.14
N TRP A 58 13.50 -6.53 0.55
CA TRP A 58 14.04 -6.48 1.91
C TRP A 58 13.29 -7.38 2.86
N ARG A 59 11.97 -7.23 2.92
CA ARG A 59 11.12 -8.04 3.78
C ARG A 59 11.32 -9.53 3.52
N ARG A 60 11.37 -9.94 2.25
CA ARG A 60 11.61 -11.36 1.87
C ARG A 60 12.95 -11.89 2.36
N ARG A 61 13.99 -11.05 2.36
CA ARG A 61 15.35 -11.44 2.77
C ARG A 61 15.50 -11.53 4.28
N VAL A 62 14.95 -10.57 5.03
CA VAL A 62 15.17 -10.48 6.49
C VAL A 62 14.13 -11.23 7.31
N ALA A 63 12.95 -11.47 6.73
CA ALA A 63 11.82 -12.13 7.37
C ALA A 63 11.22 -13.16 6.40
N PRO A 64 12.00 -14.17 5.95
CA PRO A 64 11.54 -15.13 4.96
C PRO A 64 10.34 -15.92 5.49
N MET A 65 9.37 -16.16 4.61
CA MET A 65 8.21 -17.01 4.87
C MET A 65 8.08 -18.04 3.75
N GLU A 66 7.54 -19.21 4.08
CA GLU A 66 7.07 -20.14 3.07
C GLU A 66 5.68 -19.71 2.59
N LYS A 67 5.41 -19.90 1.31
CA LYS A 67 4.07 -19.67 0.78
C LYS A 67 3.10 -20.66 1.40
N THR A 68 1.91 -20.18 1.71
CA THR A 68 0.83 -21.00 2.25
C THR A 68 -0.35 -20.96 1.27
N GLU A 69 -0.89 -22.13 0.91
CA GLU A 69 -2.10 -22.19 0.09
C GLU A 69 -3.31 -21.64 0.89
N ALA A 70 -4.14 -20.84 0.24
CA ALA A 70 -5.40 -20.41 0.85
C ALA A 70 -6.36 -21.61 0.99
N PRO A 71 -7.22 -21.64 2.03
CA PRO A 71 -8.28 -22.62 2.12
C PRO A 71 -9.17 -22.62 0.87
N ALA A 72 -9.57 -23.79 0.39
CA ALA A 72 -10.47 -23.91 -0.76
C ALA A 72 -11.78 -23.11 -0.52
N GLY A 73 -12.12 -22.22 -1.45
CA GLY A 73 -13.27 -21.33 -1.32
C GLY A 73 -13.04 -20.07 -0.48
N ALA A 74 -11.78 -19.68 -0.24
CA ALA A 74 -11.40 -18.39 0.32
C ALA A 74 -11.80 -17.24 -0.63
N ASP A 75 -13.09 -16.89 -0.65
CA ASP A 75 -13.60 -15.80 -1.46
C ASP A 75 -13.38 -14.46 -0.75
N LEU A 76 -12.22 -13.85 -1.00
CA LEU A 76 -11.92 -12.49 -0.56
C LEU A 76 -12.75 -11.44 -1.30
N THR A 77 -13.49 -11.82 -2.35
CA THR A 77 -14.32 -10.92 -3.15
C THR A 77 -15.73 -10.77 -2.59
N SER A 78 -16.26 -11.79 -1.89
CA SER A 78 -17.60 -11.79 -1.27
C SER A 78 -17.83 -10.71 -0.21
N GLY A 79 -16.74 -10.19 0.38
CA GLY A 79 -16.77 -9.15 1.41
C GLY A 79 -16.87 -7.72 0.91
N PHE A 80 -16.62 -7.51 -0.38
CA PHE A 80 -16.71 -6.20 -0.99
C PHE A 80 -18.13 -5.93 -1.44
N ALA A 81 -19.10 -6.03 -0.52
CA ALA A 81 -20.37 -5.38 -0.74
C ALA A 81 -20.07 -3.89 -0.91
N ALA A 82 -19.91 -3.48 -2.17
CA ALA A 82 -20.02 -2.10 -2.55
C ALA A 82 -21.44 -1.73 -2.17
N SER A 83 -21.60 -1.16 -0.98
CA SER A 83 -22.73 -0.30 -0.79
C SER A 83 -22.49 0.89 -1.71
N THR A 84 -23.06 0.79 -2.90
CA THR A 84 -23.16 1.91 -3.84
C THR A 84 -24.19 2.94 -3.36
N ASP A 85 -24.83 2.73 -2.20
CA ASP A 85 -26.00 3.51 -1.75
C ASP A 85 -26.08 3.84 -0.24
N SER A 86 -25.15 3.42 0.64
CA SER A 86 -25.39 3.52 2.11
C SER A 86 -24.28 4.10 2.99
N GLY A 87 -23.28 4.79 2.44
CA GLY A 87 -22.22 5.42 3.26
C GLY A 87 -21.41 4.42 4.11
N GLU A 88 -21.42 3.13 3.74
CA GLU A 88 -20.71 2.09 4.46
C GLU A 88 -19.25 2.04 4.02
N LEU A 89 -18.34 2.00 5.00
CA LEU A 89 -16.91 1.94 4.76
C LEU A 89 -16.50 0.59 4.17
N ALA A 90 -15.57 0.62 3.22
CA ALA A 90 -14.98 -0.55 2.61
C ALA A 90 -14.36 -1.49 3.65
N ARG A 91 -14.46 -2.80 3.36
CA ARG A 91 -13.95 -3.88 4.21
C ARG A 91 -13.14 -4.88 3.40
N ILE A 92 -12.09 -5.41 4.00
CA ILE A 92 -11.34 -6.57 3.53
C ILE A 92 -11.75 -7.78 4.39
N ASN A 93 -12.34 -8.79 3.76
CA ASN A 93 -12.66 -10.05 4.42
C ASN A 93 -11.53 -11.02 4.15
N GLY A 94 -10.69 -11.29 5.15
CA GLY A 94 -9.64 -12.30 5.05
C GLY A 94 -10.18 -13.73 5.17
N PRO A 95 -9.41 -14.73 4.74
CA PRO A 95 -9.79 -16.13 4.90
C PRO A 95 -9.55 -16.59 6.35
N ASP A 96 -10.17 -17.70 6.72
CA ASP A 96 -10.02 -18.33 8.05
C ASP A 96 -8.65 -19.02 8.19
N VAL A 97 -7.62 -18.18 8.27
CA VAL A 97 -6.22 -18.57 8.33
C VAL A 97 -5.54 -17.84 9.46
N ARG A 98 -4.84 -18.61 10.29
CA ARG A 98 -3.95 -18.11 11.33
C ARG A 98 -2.53 -18.56 11.04
N MET A 99 -1.58 -17.65 11.21
CA MET A 99 -0.17 -17.95 10.96
C MET A 99 0.76 -17.12 11.83
N GLU A 100 1.98 -17.65 12.00
CA GLU A 100 3.11 -16.92 12.58
C GLU A 100 3.81 -16.17 11.45
N VAL A 101 3.96 -14.86 11.63
CA VAL A 101 4.56 -13.96 10.63
C VAL A 101 5.82 -13.34 11.22
N PRO A 102 7.00 -13.57 10.64
CA PRO A 102 8.24 -12.94 11.11
C PRO A 102 8.18 -11.41 10.91
N SER A 103 8.77 -10.67 11.85
CA SER A 103 8.87 -9.22 11.76
C SER A 103 10.11 -8.81 10.96
N ALA A 104 9.91 -7.98 9.94
CA ALA A 104 11.03 -7.33 9.25
C ALA A 104 11.60 -6.15 10.03
N SER A 105 10.78 -5.50 10.85
CA SER A 105 11.20 -4.40 11.73
C SER A 105 12.04 -4.92 12.91
N TYR A 106 11.77 -6.14 13.37
CA TYR A 106 12.48 -6.78 14.48
C TYR A 106 12.90 -8.21 14.10
N PRO A 107 14.01 -8.36 13.34
CA PRO A 107 14.49 -9.66 12.89
C PRO A 107 14.65 -10.65 14.04
N GLY A 108 14.13 -11.87 13.86
CA GLY A 108 14.17 -12.93 14.86
C GLY A 108 12.94 -13.00 15.78
N SER A 109 12.00 -12.05 15.66
CA SER A 109 10.68 -12.13 16.28
C SER A 109 9.60 -12.52 15.27
N SER A 110 8.55 -13.18 15.76
CA SER A 110 7.35 -13.50 14.99
C SER A 110 6.10 -13.03 15.71
N HIS A 111 5.04 -12.82 14.94
CA HIS A 111 3.75 -12.35 15.40
C HIS A 111 2.63 -13.26 14.93
N ARG A 112 1.68 -13.53 15.82
CA ARG A 112 0.46 -14.25 15.47
C ARG A 112 -0.46 -13.33 14.69
N VAL A 113 -0.88 -13.79 13.52
CA VAL A 113 -1.83 -13.11 12.64
C VAL A 113 -3.05 -14.00 12.44
N ASP A 114 -4.23 -13.39 12.55
CA ASP A 114 -5.52 -13.96 12.12
C ASP A 114 -6.04 -13.11 10.97
N LEU A 115 -6.05 -13.68 9.76
CA LEU A 115 -6.43 -12.93 8.55
C LEU A 115 -7.94 -12.66 8.49
N LYS A 116 -8.77 -13.56 9.00
CA LYS A 116 -10.24 -13.42 9.01
C LYS A 116 -10.68 -12.20 9.80
N ALA A 117 -10.17 -12.07 11.03
CA ALA A 117 -10.48 -10.93 11.89
C ALA A 117 -9.53 -9.73 11.63
N SER A 118 -8.51 -9.89 10.78
CA SER A 118 -7.42 -8.93 10.59
C SER A 118 -6.79 -8.52 11.94
N THR A 119 -6.45 -9.51 12.76
CA THR A 119 -5.81 -9.29 14.07
C THR A 119 -4.34 -9.67 14.06
N CYS A 120 -3.56 -8.99 14.90
CA CYS A 120 -2.14 -9.26 15.08
C CYS A 120 -1.71 -8.97 16.52
N ASP A 121 -0.75 -9.71 17.06
CA ASP A 121 -0.22 -9.46 18.41
C ASP A 121 0.95 -8.47 18.46
N CYS A 122 1.31 -7.82 17.35
CA CYS A 122 2.32 -6.77 17.32
C CYS A 122 1.88 -5.48 18.04
N SER A 123 2.85 -4.66 18.44
CA SER A 123 2.61 -3.40 19.17
C SER A 123 1.79 -2.40 18.35
N ASP A 124 2.12 -2.20 17.07
CA ASP A 124 1.37 -1.31 16.18
C ASP A 124 -0.11 -1.67 16.13
N TRP A 125 -0.43 -2.97 16.05
CA TRP A 125 -1.82 -3.42 16.07
C TRP A 125 -2.47 -3.19 17.43
N LYS A 126 -1.83 -3.64 18.51
CA LYS A 126 -2.35 -3.54 19.90
C LYS A 126 -2.62 -2.11 20.35
N PHE A 127 -1.80 -1.16 19.92
CA PHE A 127 -1.89 0.22 20.41
C PHE A 127 -2.59 1.17 19.44
N ARG A 128 -2.65 0.86 18.14
CA ARG A 128 -3.15 1.81 17.12
C ARG A 128 -4.27 1.28 16.24
N ARG A 129 -4.44 -0.05 16.12
CA ARG A 129 -5.37 -0.64 15.14
C ARG A 129 -6.47 -1.50 15.73
N ASN A 130 -6.32 -1.98 16.96
CA ASN A 130 -7.27 -2.90 17.57
C ASN A 130 -8.68 -2.32 17.81
N THR A 131 -8.80 -1.00 17.84
CA THR A 131 -10.07 -0.27 17.99
C THR A 131 -10.82 -0.09 16.69
N LEU A 132 -10.16 -0.31 15.54
CA LEU A 132 -10.79 -0.22 14.23
C LEU A 132 -11.73 -1.41 14.00
N PRO A 133 -12.85 -1.25 13.27
CA PRO A 133 -13.77 -2.34 12.97
C PRO A 133 -13.08 -3.55 12.31
N GLU A 134 -13.63 -4.74 12.49
CA GLU A 134 -13.13 -5.94 11.80
C GLU A 134 -13.24 -5.75 10.29
N GLY A 135 -12.24 -6.23 9.56
CA GLY A 135 -12.10 -6.02 8.12
C GLY A 135 -11.84 -4.58 7.69
N HIS A 136 -11.67 -3.60 8.59
CA HIS A 136 -11.30 -2.25 8.17
C HIS A 136 -9.90 -2.24 7.53
N PHE A 137 -9.72 -1.66 6.34
CA PHE A 137 -8.41 -1.66 5.63
C PHE A 137 -7.27 -1.07 6.48
N SER A 138 -7.53 0.03 7.20
CA SER A 138 -6.57 0.62 8.15
C SER A 138 -6.22 -0.26 9.37
N ARG A 139 -6.88 -1.42 9.55
CA ARG A 139 -6.56 -2.38 10.61
C ARG A 139 -5.34 -3.26 10.25
N CYS A 140 -4.93 -3.28 9.00
CA CYS A 140 -3.77 -4.04 8.54
C CYS A 140 -2.45 -3.41 9.01
N CYS A 141 -1.75 -4.07 9.93
CA CYS A 141 -0.35 -3.79 10.22
C CYS A 141 0.56 -4.44 9.16
N GLU A 142 1.88 -4.25 9.27
CA GLU A 142 2.84 -4.85 8.33
C GLU A 142 2.74 -6.38 8.25
N HIS A 143 2.48 -7.05 9.37
CA HIS A 143 2.38 -8.51 9.44
C HIS A 143 1.11 -9.04 8.77
N ILE A 144 -0.01 -8.32 8.89
CA ILE A 144 -1.25 -8.70 8.21
C ILE A 144 -1.08 -8.57 6.69
N LEU A 145 -0.51 -7.45 6.22
CA LEU A 145 -0.21 -7.27 4.80
C LEU A 145 0.76 -8.34 4.28
N TYR A 146 1.76 -8.69 5.08
CA TYR A 146 2.74 -9.70 4.70
C TYR A 146 2.16 -11.12 4.65
N ALA A 147 1.31 -11.48 5.62
CA ALA A 147 0.56 -12.72 5.60
C ALA A 147 -0.32 -12.85 4.34
N PHE A 148 -1.01 -11.78 3.95
CA PHE A 148 -1.77 -11.77 2.70
C PHE A 148 -0.89 -11.90 1.45
N GLU A 149 0.31 -11.31 1.43
CA GLU A 149 1.25 -11.45 0.29
C GLU A 149 1.72 -12.90 0.10
N TYR A 150 1.85 -13.66 1.20
CA TYR A 150 2.33 -15.04 1.21
C TYR A 150 1.23 -16.10 1.16
N LEU A 151 -0.02 -15.67 1.30
CA LEU A 151 -1.17 -16.52 1.09
C LEU A 151 -1.48 -16.58 -0.40
N GLU A 152 -1.39 -17.77 -0.99
CA GLU A 152 -1.76 -17.98 -2.39
C GLU A 152 -3.27 -18.02 -2.52
N VAL A 153 -3.86 -16.83 -2.67
CA VAL A 153 -5.29 -16.66 -2.88
C VAL A 153 -5.57 -16.50 -4.37
N GLU A 154 -6.30 -17.46 -4.92
CA GLU A 154 -6.85 -17.40 -6.26
C GLU A 154 -7.91 -16.29 -6.35
N ASP A 155 -8.11 -15.71 -7.53
CA ASP A 155 -9.20 -14.75 -7.81
C ASP A 155 -9.26 -13.46 -6.99
N LEU A 156 -8.17 -13.08 -6.31
CA LEU A 156 -8.01 -11.74 -5.75
C LEU A 156 -8.33 -10.64 -6.77
N SER A 157 -9.26 -9.74 -6.46
CA SER A 157 -9.57 -8.59 -7.30
C SER A 157 -8.32 -7.73 -7.56
N LEU A 158 -8.20 -7.14 -8.74
CA LEU A 158 -6.99 -6.38 -9.12
C LEU A 158 -6.75 -5.18 -8.19
N MET A 159 -7.83 -4.55 -7.70
CA MET A 159 -7.78 -3.51 -6.68
C MET A 159 -7.15 -4.05 -5.38
N LEU A 160 -7.64 -5.20 -4.88
CA LEU A 160 -7.12 -5.75 -3.64
C LEU A 160 -5.66 -6.21 -3.80
N ARG A 161 -5.29 -6.76 -4.97
CA ARG A 161 -3.89 -7.06 -5.29
C ARG A 161 -3.02 -5.80 -5.25
N ALA A 162 -3.51 -4.67 -5.75
CA ALA A 162 -2.79 -3.41 -5.69
C ALA A 162 -2.64 -2.90 -4.24
N PHE A 163 -3.70 -3.00 -3.43
CA PHE A 163 -3.65 -2.68 -2.00
C PHE A 163 -2.63 -3.55 -1.24
N LEU A 164 -2.70 -4.87 -1.40
CA LEU A 164 -1.83 -5.80 -0.68
C LEU A 164 -0.36 -5.73 -1.12
N LYS A 165 -0.11 -5.34 -2.38
CA LYS A 165 1.25 -5.07 -2.87
C LYS A 165 1.85 -3.79 -2.28
N ASN A 166 1.05 -2.91 -1.68
CA ASN A 166 1.56 -1.75 -0.98
C ASN A 166 2.32 -2.19 0.28
N THR A 167 3.59 -1.83 0.39
CA THR A 167 4.43 -2.29 1.51
C THR A 167 4.24 -1.49 2.79
N LYS A 168 3.63 -0.30 2.68
CA LYS A 168 3.40 0.59 3.79
C LYS A 168 2.04 0.28 4.43
N PRO A 169 1.98 -0.02 5.74
CA PRO A 169 0.71 -0.09 6.44
C PRO A 169 -0.10 1.20 6.24
N PRO A 170 -1.40 1.10 5.92
CA PRO A 170 -2.26 2.27 5.82
C PRO A 170 -2.27 3.06 7.15
N ASP A 171 -2.50 4.36 7.04
CA ASP A 171 -2.67 5.21 8.22
C ASP A 171 -3.92 4.76 9.01
N PRO A 172 -3.82 4.50 10.33
CA PRO A 172 -4.96 4.15 11.17
C PRO A 172 -6.13 5.15 11.11
N GLU A 173 -5.86 6.43 10.84
CA GLU A 173 -6.90 7.48 10.77
C GLU A 173 -7.66 7.48 9.46
N LYS A 174 -7.15 6.79 8.42
CA LYS A 174 -7.79 6.79 7.11
C LYS A 174 -9.04 5.92 7.09
N ASN A 175 -10.12 6.45 6.54
CA ASN A 175 -11.31 5.69 6.18
C ASN A 175 -11.27 5.32 4.70
N TRP A 176 -11.99 4.28 4.31
CA TRP A 176 -11.93 3.72 2.95
C TRP A 176 -13.32 3.50 2.39
N ILE A 177 -13.48 3.75 1.09
CA ILE A 177 -14.70 3.49 0.33
C ILE A 177 -14.37 2.77 -0.97
N LEU A 178 -15.35 2.05 -1.50
CA LEU A 178 -15.29 1.42 -2.82
C LEU A 178 -16.22 2.14 -3.78
N ARG A 179 -15.73 2.47 -4.96
CA ARG A 179 -16.55 3.09 -6.01
C ARG A 179 -16.32 2.39 -7.33
N ASP A 180 -17.40 2.08 -8.04
CA ASP A 180 -17.32 1.62 -9.43
C ASP A 180 -17.14 2.83 -10.34
N VAL A 181 -16.12 2.78 -11.19
CA VAL A 181 -15.80 3.83 -12.17
C VAL A 181 -15.88 3.32 -13.62
N GLY A 182 -16.63 2.24 -13.85
CA GLY A 182 -16.95 1.69 -15.17
C GLY A 182 -15.96 0.66 -15.70
N TYR A 183 -14.71 0.65 -15.21
CA TYR A 183 -13.74 -0.42 -15.48
C TYR A 183 -13.53 -1.36 -14.28
N GLY A 184 -14.36 -1.21 -13.24
CA GLY A 184 -14.29 -1.97 -12.00
C GLY A 184 -14.19 -1.08 -10.76
N ASN A 185 -14.22 -1.73 -9.61
CA ASN A 185 -14.18 -1.05 -8.31
C ASN A 185 -12.77 -0.54 -8.00
N ILE A 186 -12.69 0.74 -7.63
CA ILE A 186 -11.50 1.37 -7.05
C ILE A 186 -11.69 1.56 -5.55
N LEU A 187 -10.58 1.53 -4.81
CA LEU A 187 -10.57 1.80 -3.37
C LEU A 187 -9.98 3.19 -3.14
N ILE A 188 -10.70 4.02 -2.40
CA ILE A 188 -10.37 5.42 -2.16
C ILE A 188 -10.30 5.64 -0.66
N SER A 189 -9.23 6.26 -0.16
CA SER A 189 -9.19 6.75 1.21
C SER A 189 -9.70 8.18 1.33
N ASP A 190 -10.12 8.57 2.53
CA ASP A 190 -10.14 9.98 2.92
C ASP A 190 -8.72 10.58 2.94
N ALA A 191 -8.60 11.86 3.29
CA ALA A 191 -7.30 12.55 3.31
C ALA A 191 -7.08 13.34 4.62
N PRO A 192 -7.00 12.68 5.79
CA PRO A 192 -6.80 13.35 7.08
C PRO A 192 -5.54 14.24 7.09
N HIS A 193 -4.55 13.91 6.26
CA HIS A 193 -3.30 14.68 6.11
C HIS A 193 -3.15 15.29 4.70
N GLY A 194 -4.27 15.54 4.01
CA GLY A 194 -4.32 16.22 2.71
C GLY A 194 -4.03 15.34 1.49
N TRP A 195 -3.66 14.07 1.68
CA TRP A 195 -3.48 13.10 0.60
C TRP A 195 -4.37 11.85 0.78
N SER A 196 -5.22 11.63 -0.23
CA SER A 196 -6.01 10.42 -0.41
C SER A 196 -5.18 9.37 -1.15
N ASP A 197 -5.25 8.11 -0.70
CA ASP A 197 -4.67 6.96 -1.41
C ASP A 197 -5.76 6.30 -2.25
N ILE A 198 -5.44 6.05 -3.51
CA ILE A 198 -6.39 5.56 -4.50
C ILE A 198 -5.80 4.33 -5.18
N PHE A 199 -6.46 3.19 -5.04
CA PHE A 199 -6.09 1.96 -5.73
C PHE A 199 -6.95 1.79 -6.97
N ALA A 200 -6.35 2.06 -8.12
CA ALA A 200 -7.03 2.18 -9.40
C ALA A 200 -6.17 1.64 -10.55
N ARG A 201 -6.73 1.59 -11.76
CA ARG A 201 -5.99 1.25 -12.98
C ARG A 201 -5.29 2.50 -13.51
N GLY A 202 -4.00 2.38 -13.85
CA GLY A 202 -3.26 3.39 -14.61
C GLY A 202 -2.61 2.77 -15.85
N ARG A 203 -1.68 3.51 -16.46
CA ARG A 203 -0.99 3.11 -17.70
C ARG A 203 -0.26 1.77 -17.56
N ASP A 204 0.38 1.54 -16.42
CA ASP A 204 1.20 0.34 -16.17
C ASP A 204 0.40 -0.77 -15.44
N GLY A 205 -0.94 -0.67 -15.42
CA GLY A 205 -1.83 -1.59 -14.72
C GLY A 205 -2.33 -1.03 -13.39
N TRP A 206 -2.78 -1.91 -12.50
CA TRP A 206 -3.34 -1.53 -11.21
C TRP A 206 -2.26 -1.16 -10.19
N GLY A 207 -2.46 -0.04 -9.49
CA GLY A 207 -1.49 0.49 -8.54
C GLY A 207 -2.11 1.49 -7.57
N MET A 208 -1.27 2.07 -6.71
CA MET A 208 -1.63 3.12 -5.77
C MET A 208 -1.30 4.50 -6.36
N PHE A 209 -2.24 5.43 -6.24
CA PHE A 209 -2.11 6.82 -6.67
C PHE A 209 -2.41 7.73 -5.49
N GLY A 210 -1.60 8.77 -5.30
CA GLY A 210 -1.87 9.80 -4.31
C GLY A 210 -2.65 10.95 -4.93
N CYS A 211 -3.76 11.37 -4.34
CA CYS A 211 -4.52 12.54 -4.77
C CYS A 211 -4.59 13.58 -3.65
N ASN A 212 -4.18 14.81 -3.95
CA ASN A 212 -4.46 15.95 -3.10
C ASN A 212 -5.68 16.69 -3.68
N PHE A 213 -6.87 16.36 -3.17
CA PHE A 213 -8.13 16.89 -3.72
C PHE A 213 -8.31 18.40 -3.48
N ARG A 214 -7.66 18.95 -2.43
CA ARG A 214 -7.64 20.39 -2.14
C ARG A 214 -6.84 21.15 -3.20
N GLN A 215 -5.65 20.65 -3.52
CA GLN A 215 -4.77 21.20 -4.55
C GLN A 215 -5.13 20.72 -5.97
N LYS A 216 -6.14 19.85 -6.11
CA LYS A 216 -6.59 19.23 -7.37
C LYS A 216 -5.44 18.64 -8.19
N ARG A 217 -4.53 17.92 -7.52
CA ARG A 217 -3.36 17.34 -8.19
C ARG A 217 -3.09 15.91 -7.76
N TRP A 218 -2.48 15.18 -8.68
CA TRP A 218 -1.97 13.85 -8.46
C TRP A 218 -0.52 13.89 -8.00
N LYS A 219 -0.16 12.93 -7.15
CA LYS A 219 1.21 12.73 -6.69
C LYS A 219 2.07 12.47 -7.92
N TYR A 220 3.11 13.28 -8.09
CA TYR A 220 4.02 13.24 -9.24
C TYR A 220 3.32 13.30 -10.60
N GLY A 221 2.16 13.97 -10.70
CA GLY A 221 1.38 14.02 -11.94
C GLY A 221 0.94 12.65 -12.48
N SER A 222 1.05 11.59 -11.66
CA SER A 222 0.69 10.23 -12.06
C SER A 222 -0.80 10.03 -11.88
N GLU A 223 -1.53 10.06 -13.00
CA GLU A 223 -2.98 9.97 -13.00
C GLU A 223 -3.45 8.53 -13.27
N PRO A 224 -4.45 8.03 -12.51
CA PRO A 224 -5.16 6.81 -12.90
C PRO A 224 -6.11 7.08 -14.07
N GLU A 225 -6.55 6.01 -14.71
CA GLU A 225 -7.65 6.06 -15.66
C GLU A 225 -8.92 6.59 -14.98
N GLY A 226 -9.59 7.55 -15.63
CA GLY A 226 -10.77 8.20 -15.08
C GLY A 226 -10.47 9.26 -14.02
N ALA A 227 -9.22 9.73 -13.88
CA ALA A 227 -8.80 10.74 -12.90
C ALA A 227 -9.74 11.95 -12.77
N ALA A 228 -10.26 12.46 -13.90
CA ALA A 228 -11.18 13.60 -13.92
C ALA A 228 -12.51 13.33 -13.19
N ALA A 229 -12.98 12.07 -13.19
CA ALA A 229 -14.20 11.66 -12.48
C ALA A 229 -13.92 11.29 -11.01
N ILE A 230 -12.69 10.85 -10.68
CA ILE A 230 -12.34 10.42 -9.33
C ILE A 230 -12.25 11.60 -8.34
N ILE A 231 -11.69 12.74 -8.73
CA ILE A 231 -11.55 13.89 -7.82
C ILE A 231 -12.91 14.38 -7.28
N PRO A 232 -13.96 14.56 -8.12
CA PRO A 232 -15.31 14.85 -7.63
C PRO A 232 -15.83 13.82 -6.62
N LEU A 233 -15.63 12.52 -6.87
CA LEU A 233 -16.06 11.46 -5.95
C LEU A 233 -15.43 11.61 -4.57
N ILE A 234 -14.13 11.89 -4.48
CA ILE A 234 -13.46 12.10 -3.18
C ILE A 234 -14.11 13.25 -2.40
N LYS A 235 -14.50 14.33 -3.07
CA LYS A 235 -15.09 15.51 -2.43
C LYS A 235 -16.52 15.29 -1.97
N GLU A 236 -17.27 14.49 -2.70
CA GLU A 236 -18.63 14.11 -2.32
C GLU A 236 -18.64 13.23 -1.07
N GLU A 237 -17.68 12.30 -0.99
CA GLU A 237 -17.61 11.29 0.05
C GLU A 237 -16.91 11.78 1.32
N PHE A 238 -15.97 12.71 1.16
CA PHE A 238 -15.22 13.30 2.26
C PHE A 238 -15.33 14.84 2.20
N PRO A 239 -16.53 15.39 2.46
CA PRO A 239 -16.72 16.83 2.55
C PRO A 239 -15.89 17.42 3.70
N GLU A 240 -15.41 18.67 3.53
CA GLU A 240 -14.61 19.38 4.53
C GLU A 240 -15.38 19.73 5.81
#